data_AF-A0AAV1VHY6-F1
#
_entry.id   AF-A0AAV1VHY6-F1
#
_cell.length_a   1.000
_cell.length_b   1.000
_cell.length_c   1.000
_cell.angle_alpha   90.00
_cell.angle_beta   90.00
_cell.angle_gamma   90.00
#
_symmetry.space_group_name_H-M   'P 1'
#
loop_
_entity.id
_entity.type
_entity.pdbx_description
1 polymer ?
#
loop_
_entity_poly.entity_id
_entity_poly.type
_entity_poly.pdbx_seq_one_letter_code
_entity_poly.pdbx_strand_id
1 'polypeptide(L)'
;MDPKVRNLYKRFLLVGRDYPLGLNHVREKAKAAFMVNRNLTDPVAMKRAIKRGRWMVREIIGVIQLKKYRTLNSRYTSEELREKLRDIENRQVMNERESQDNKNGDAEKC
;
A
#
# COMPACT_ATOMS: atom_id res chain seq x y z
N MET A 1 -24.82 -3.92 -18.93
CA MET A 1 -23.61 -3.75 -18.09
C MET A 1 -22.39 -4.24 -18.85
N ASP A 2 -21.41 -3.37 -19.09
CA ASP A 2 -20.16 -3.69 -19.82
C ASP A 2 -19.39 -4.86 -19.16
N PRO A 3 -18.89 -5.86 -19.93
CA PRO A 3 -18.14 -6.99 -19.40
C PRO A 3 -16.92 -6.60 -18.54
N LYS A 4 -16.24 -5.51 -18.88
CA LYS A 4 -15.06 -5.01 -18.15
C LYS A 4 -15.43 -4.52 -16.75
N VAL A 5 -16.59 -3.88 -16.60
CA VAL A 5 -17.12 -3.40 -15.32
C VAL A 5 -17.48 -4.60 -14.44
N ARG A 6 -18.16 -5.60 -15.01
CA ARG A 6 -18.48 -6.85 -14.31
C ARG A 6 -17.22 -7.58 -13.81
N ASN A 7 -16.22 -7.70 -14.68
CA ASN A 7 -14.95 -8.34 -14.32
C ASN A 7 -14.20 -7.60 -13.23
N LEU A 8 -14.23 -6.26 -13.25
CA LEU A 8 -13.63 -5.44 -12.21
C LEU A 8 -14.31 -5.68 -10.85
N TYR A 9 -15.64 -5.71 -10.80
CA TYR A 9 -16.38 -5.99 -9.56
C TYR A 9 -16.08 -7.39 -9.00
N LYS A 10 -16.02 -8.41 -9.88
CA LYS A 10 -15.62 -9.77 -9.47
C LYS A 10 -14.21 -9.80 -8.85
N ARG A 11 -13.25 -9.03 -9.39
CA ARG A 11 -11.90 -8.94 -8.83
C ARG A 11 -11.91 -8.33 -7.42
N PHE A 12 -12.68 -7.29 -7.17
CA PHE A 12 -12.83 -6.72 -5.82
C PHE A 12 -13.35 -7.77 -4.82
N LEU A 13 -14.34 -8.57 -5.21
CA LEU A 13 -14.87 -9.61 -4.34
C LEU A 13 -13.89 -10.76 -4.12
N LEU A 14 -13.10 -11.13 -5.12
CA LEU A 14 -12.08 -12.17 -4.98
C LEU A 14 -10.98 -11.74 -4.01
N VAL A 15 -10.40 -10.56 -4.24
CA VAL A 15 -9.33 -10.00 -3.40
C VAL A 15 -9.84 -9.65 -2.00
N GLY A 16 -11.10 -9.21 -1.90
CA GLY A 16 -11.72 -8.84 -0.63
C GLY A 16 -11.82 -9.98 0.38
N ARG A 17 -11.74 -11.25 -0.05
CA ARG A 17 -11.73 -12.41 0.87
C ARG A 17 -10.53 -12.40 1.81
N ASP A 18 -9.37 -11.98 1.31
CA ASP A 18 -8.11 -11.95 2.06
C ASP A 18 -7.87 -10.62 2.78
N TYR A 19 -8.77 -9.65 2.62
CA TYR A 19 -8.63 -8.31 3.18
C TYR A 19 -8.68 -8.35 4.72
N PRO A 20 -7.91 -7.51 5.45
CA PRO A 20 -7.82 -7.57 6.90
C PRO A 20 -9.17 -7.43 7.64
N LEU A 21 -10.09 -6.61 7.11
CA LEU A 21 -11.44 -6.38 7.66
C LEU A 21 -12.51 -7.33 7.06
N GLY A 22 -12.10 -8.25 6.18
CA GLY A 22 -12.98 -9.23 5.55
C GLY A 22 -13.74 -8.75 4.32
N LEU A 23 -14.49 -9.68 3.72
CA LEU A 23 -15.15 -9.50 2.43
C LEU A 23 -16.29 -8.48 2.48
N ASN A 24 -17.07 -8.45 3.57
CA ASN A 24 -18.24 -7.58 3.68
C ASN A 24 -17.84 -6.10 3.59
N HIS A 25 -16.75 -5.72 4.25
CA HIS A 25 -16.22 -4.36 4.21
C HIS A 25 -15.85 -3.92 2.79
N VAL A 26 -15.14 -4.77 2.05
CA VAL A 26 -14.73 -4.48 0.67
C VAL A 26 -15.95 -4.46 -0.26
N ARG A 27 -16.90 -5.38 -0.06
CA ARG A 27 -18.12 -5.48 -0.85
C ARG A 27 -18.98 -4.22 -0.73
N GLU A 28 -19.22 -3.74 0.48
CA GLU A 28 -20.02 -2.54 0.74
C GLU A 28 -19.40 -1.31 0.08
N LYS A 29 -18.10 -1.09 0.30
CA LYS A 29 -17.36 0.03 -0.30
C LYS A 29 -17.31 -0.04 -1.82
N ALA A 30 -17.07 -1.22 -2.38
CA ALA A 30 -17.10 -1.41 -3.83
C ALA A 30 -18.51 -1.10 -4.37
N LYS A 31 -19.56 -1.68 -3.78
CA LYS A 31 -20.95 -1.43 -4.19
C LYS A 31 -21.28 0.06 -4.18
N ALA A 32 -20.94 0.78 -3.12
CA ALA A 32 -21.15 2.22 -3.03
C ALA A 32 -20.43 2.98 -4.16
N ALA A 33 -19.16 2.68 -4.42
CA ALA A 33 -18.39 3.31 -5.49
C ALA A 33 -18.95 3.02 -6.90
N PHE A 34 -19.45 1.81 -7.16
CA PHE A 34 -20.12 1.48 -8.42
C PHE A 34 -21.47 2.20 -8.55
N MET A 35 -22.22 2.36 -7.45
CA MET A 35 -23.50 3.07 -7.45
C MET A 35 -23.35 4.56 -7.74
N VAL A 36 -22.30 5.23 -7.25
CA VAL A 36 -22.02 6.64 -7.58
C VAL A 36 -21.82 6.82 -9.09
N ASN A 37 -21.20 5.85 -9.76
CA ASN A 37 -20.89 5.92 -11.19
C ASN A 37 -21.96 5.24 -12.08
N ARG A 38 -23.16 4.96 -11.58
CA ARG A 38 -24.20 4.20 -12.30
C ARG A 38 -24.72 4.89 -13.57
N ASN A 39 -24.79 6.22 -13.56
CA ASN A 39 -25.37 7.03 -14.64
C ASN A 39 -24.30 7.58 -15.59
N LEU A 40 -23.08 7.03 -15.52
CA LEU A 40 -21.95 7.49 -16.35
C LEU A 40 -22.11 6.96 -17.78
N THR A 41 -22.52 7.82 -18.71
CA THR A 41 -22.77 7.43 -20.11
C THR A 41 -21.57 7.69 -21.02
N ASP A 42 -20.69 8.63 -20.67
CA ASP A 42 -19.51 8.98 -21.47
C ASP A 42 -18.47 7.83 -21.51
N PRO A 43 -18.09 7.34 -22.70
CA PRO A 43 -17.11 6.27 -22.85
C PRO A 43 -15.71 6.62 -22.32
N VAL A 44 -15.30 7.90 -22.36
CA VAL A 44 -13.98 8.33 -21.87
C VAL A 44 -13.95 8.29 -20.34
N ALA A 45 -14.96 8.87 -19.70
CA ALA A 45 -15.14 8.83 -18.25
C ALA A 45 -15.24 7.38 -17.74
N MET A 46 -15.95 6.50 -18.44
CA MET A 46 -16.06 5.08 -18.06
C MET A 46 -14.70 4.37 -18.09
N LYS A 47 -13.88 4.58 -19.14
CA LYS A 47 -12.52 4.03 -19.21
C LYS A 47 -11.65 4.52 -18.05
N ARG A 48 -11.75 5.81 -17.71
CA ARG A 48 -11.02 6.42 -16.58
C ARG A 48 -11.43 5.81 -15.24
N ALA A 49 -12.73 5.63 -15.01
CA ALA A 49 -13.26 4.99 -13.80
C ALA A 49 -12.79 3.53 -13.68
N ILE A 50 -12.82 2.77 -14.78
CA ILE A 50 -12.31 1.39 -14.81
C ILE A 50 -10.80 1.36 -14.50
N LYS A 51 -10.01 2.28 -15.09
CA LYS A 51 -8.57 2.38 -14.83
C LYS A 51 -8.30 2.64 -13.34
N ARG A 52 -9.01 3.59 -12.74
CA ARG A 52 -8.94 3.90 -11.30
C ARG A 52 -9.29 2.68 -10.45
N GLY A 53 -10.37 1.98 -10.79
CA GLY A 53 -10.76 0.77 -10.06
C GLY A 53 -9.71 -0.34 -10.14
N ARG A 54 -9.06 -0.55 -11.29
CA ARG A 54 -7.96 -1.52 -11.43
C ARG A 54 -6.75 -1.16 -10.56
N TRP A 55 -6.43 0.13 -10.47
CA TRP A 55 -5.38 0.62 -9.59
C TRP A 55 -5.73 0.34 -8.11
N MET A 56 -6.96 0.64 -7.68
CA MET A 56 -7.43 0.35 -6.32
C MET A 56 -7.35 -1.14 -5.95
N VAL A 57 -7.62 -2.05 -6.90
CA VAL A 57 -7.42 -3.50 -6.67
C VAL A 57 -5.96 -3.82 -6.34
N ARG A 58 -4.98 -3.17 -6.98
CA ARG A 58 -3.55 -3.35 -6.68
C ARG A 58 -3.21 -2.85 -5.27
N GLU A 59 -3.78 -1.72 -4.87
CA GLU A 59 -3.60 -1.19 -3.50
C GLU A 59 -4.11 -2.18 -2.45
N ILE A 60 -5.29 -2.76 -2.66
CA ILE A 60 -5.85 -3.76 -1.75
C ILE A 60 -4.93 -4.99 -1.66
N ILE A 61 -4.41 -5.47 -2.80
CA ILE A 61 -3.42 -6.56 -2.82
C ILE A 61 -2.17 -6.17 -2.02
N GLY A 62 -1.67 -4.94 -2.18
CA GLY A 62 -0.53 -4.43 -1.42
C GLY A 62 -0.78 -4.45 0.09
N VAL A 63 -1.96 -4.01 0.54
CA VAL A 63 -2.33 -4.06 1.96
C VAL A 63 -2.37 -5.51 2.48
N ILE A 64 -2.90 -6.45 1.69
CA ILE A 64 -2.92 -7.87 2.05
C ILE A 64 -1.50 -8.42 2.17
N GLN A 65 -0.62 -8.10 1.22
CA GLN A 65 0.79 -8.50 1.24
C GLN A 65 1.51 -7.92 2.47
N LEU A 66 1.28 -6.66 2.81
CA LEU A 66 1.85 -6.03 4.01
C LEU A 66 1.39 -6.72 5.29
N LYS A 67 0.10 -7.07 5.42
CA LYS A 67 -0.39 -7.84 6.56
C LYS A 67 0.31 -9.19 6.65
N LYS A 68 0.43 -9.93 5.52
CA LYS A 68 1.12 -11.23 5.46
C LYS A 68 2.59 -11.10 5.86
N TYR A 69 3.29 -10.09 5.31
CA TYR A 69 4.68 -9.81 5.63
C TYR A 69 4.88 -9.49 7.12
N ARG A 70 4.03 -8.62 7.70
CA ARG A 70 4.08 -8.30 9.14
C ARG A 70 3.95 -9.55 10.00
N THR A 71 3.03 -10.44 9.67
CA THR A 71 2.87 -11.72 10.40
C THR A 71 4.09 -12.62 10.26
N LEU A 72 4.65 -12.77 9.04
CA LEU A 72 5.85 -13.56 8.81
C LEU A 72 7.07 -12.99 9.57
N ASN A 73 7.30 -11.69 9.46
CA ASN A 73 8.36 -10.98 10.16
C ASN A 73 8.20 -11.04 11.70
N SER A 74 6.98 -11.16 12.21
CA SER A 74 6.77 -11.35 13.65
C SER A 74 7.11 -12.78 14.12
N ARG A 75 6.98 -13.78 13.25
CA ARG A 75 7.16 -15.20 13.63
C ARG A 75 8.57 -15.72 13.41
N TYR A 76 9.22 -15.27 12.34
CA TYR A 76 10.48 -15.84 11.87
C TYR A 76 11.69 -14.94 12.07
N THR A 77 11.50 -13.66 12.37
CA THR A 77 12.60 -12.73 12.63
C THR A 77 12.94 -12.83 14.11
N SER A 78 14.09 -13.45 14.42
CA SER A 78 14.60 -13.55 15.80
C SER A 78 14.84 -12.18 16.40
N GLU A 79 14.75 -12.07 17.72
CA GLU A 79 15.01 -10.79 18.41
C GLU A 79 16.44 -10.31 18.15
N GLU A 80 17.40 -11.24 18.07
CA GLU A 80 18.79 -10.95 17.68
C GLU A 80 18.91 -10.31 16.29
N LEU A 81 18.14 -10.79 15.29
CA LEU A 81 18.16 -10.20 13.96
C LEU A 81 17.50 -8.81 13.95
N ARG A 82 16.47 -8.61 14.78
CA ARG A 82 15.83 -7.30 14.97
C ARG A 82 16.78 -6.30 15.61
N GLU A 83 17.53 -6.71 16.63
CA GLU A 83 18.55 -5.89 17.29
C GLU A 83 19.64 -5.49 16.30
N LYS A 84 20.22 -6.45 15.57
CA LYS A 84 21.23 -6.17 14.54
C LYS A 84 20.75 -5.18 13.48
N LEU A 85 19.50 -5.31 13.02
CA LEU A 85 18.91 -4.38 12.06
C LEU A 85 18.76 -2.96 12.66
N ARG A 86 18.29 -2.85 13.90
CA ARG A 86 18.20 -1.56 14.63
C ARG A 86 19.58 -0.92 14.82
N ASP A 87 20.59 -1.71 15.17
CA ASP A 87 21.95 -1.22 15.40
C ASP A 87 22.60 -0.69 14.12
N ILE A 88 22.36 -1.35 12.98
CA ILE A 88 22.82 -0.88 11.66
C ILE A 88 22.18 0.48 11.33
N GLU A 89 20.87 0.61 11.51
CA GLU A 89 20.14 1.85 11.24
C GLU A 89 20.61 3.00 12.14
N ASN A 90 20.77 2.74 13.44
CA ASN A 90 21.31 3.72 14.38
C ASN A 90 22.72 4.17 13.99
N ARG A 91 23.59 3.24 13.55
CA ARG A 91 24.94 3.57 13.10
C ARG A 91 24.92 4.48 11.86
N GLN A 92 24.02 4.22 10.91
CA GLN A 92 23.88 5.08 9.73
C GLN A 92 23.47 6.50 10.12
N VAL A 93 22.49 6.64 11.02
CA VAL A 93 22.03 7.96 11.52
C VAL A 93 23.15 8.72 12.24
N MET A 94 23.95 8.03 13.06
CA MET A 94 25.07 8.67 13.76
C MET A 94 26.16 9.14 12.79
N ASN A 95 26.52 8.31 11.81
CA ASN A 95 27.50 8.69 10.78
C ASN A 95 27.01 9.87 9.91
N GLU A 96 25.71 9.93 9.62
CA GLU A 96 25.10 11.06 8.90
C GLU A 96 25.18 12.36 9.70
N ARG A 97 24.94 12.31 11.01
CA ARG A 97 25.07 13.47 11.92
C ARG A 97 26.52 13.96 12.01
N GLU A 98 27.46 13.06 12.21
CA GLU A 98 28.90 13.40 12.25
C GLU A 98 29.38 14.03 10.94
N SER A 99 28.87 13.55 9.81
CA SER A 99 29.16 14.12 8.49
C SER A 99 28.55 15.50 8.27
N GLN A 100 27.45 15.83 8.94
CA GLN A 100 26.83 17.16 8.91
C GLN A 100 27.60 18.13 9.82
N ASP A 101 27.97 17.70 11.02
CA ASP A 101 28.72 18.52 11.98
C ASP A 101 30.11 18.90 11.43
N ASN A 102 30.81 17.96 10.78
CA ASN A 102 32.09 18.24 10.13
C ASN A 102 31.97 19.27 8.98
N LYS A 103 30.91 19.19 8.17
CA LYS A 103 30.66 20.18 7.10
C LYS A 103 30.32 21.56 7.64
N ASN A 104 29.59 21.63 8.76
CA ASN A 104 29.23 22.90 9.39
C ASN A 104 30.45 23.55 10.07
N GLY A 105 31.32 22.76 10.71
CA GLY A 105 32.57 23.25 11.29
C GLY A 105 33.57 23.76 10.26
N ASP A 106 33.60 23.18 9.06
CA ASP A 106 34.42 23.70 7.94
C ASP A 106 33.86 25.01 7.36
N ALA A 107 32.53 25.21 7.39
CA ALA A 107 31.88 26.44 6.92
C ALA A 107 32.03 27.62 7.89
N GLU A 108 32.12 27.36 9.20
CA GLU A 108 32.37 28.39 10.23
C GLU A 108 33.85 28.83 10.31
N LYS A 109 34.76 28.10 9.65
CA LYS A 109 36.20 28.35 9.67
C LYS A 109 36.72 29.19 8.48
N CYS A 110 35.83 29.60 7.57
CA CYS A 110 36.07 30.53 6.47
C CYS A 110 35.59 31.94 6.83
#